data_AF-A0A1E1K7F0-F1
#
_entry.id   AF-A0A1E1K7F0-F1
#
_cell.length_a   1.000
_cell.length_b   1.000
_cell.length_c   1.000
_cell.angle_alpha   90.00
_cell.angle_beta   90.00
_cell.angle_gamma   90.00
#
_symmetry.space_group_name_H-M   'P 1'
#
loop_
_entity.id
_entity.type
_entity.pdbx_description
1 polymer ?
#
loop_
_entity_poly.entity_id
_entity_poly.type
_entity_poly.pdbx_seq_one_letter_code
_entity_poly.pdbx_strand_id
1 'polypeptide(L)' 'MRASKPTWWKDDVVYQIYPASFKDSNNDGQGDISGIVSKIDYIKDLGIDIVWLSPHYDSPQYDMGYDIRDYESVYAP' A
#
# COMPACT_ATOMS: atom_id res chain seq x y z
N MET A 1 -26.05 -29.68 3.82
CA MET A 1 -24.90 -29.15 3.05
C MET A 1 -23.79 -28.81 4.03
N ARG A 2 -22.53 -29.19 3.78
CA ARG A 2 -21.40 -28.72 4.60
C ARG A 2 -21.15 -27.25 4.23
N ALA A 3 -21.09 -26.36 5.23
CA ALA A 3 -20.60 -25.01 5.00
C ALA A 3 -19.17 -25.08 4.43
N SER A 4 -18.89 -24.35 3.35
CA SER A 4 -17.53 -24.20 2.84
C SER A 4 -16.67 -23.54 3.91
N LYS A 5 -15.41 -23.97 4.05
CA LYS A 5 -14.47 -23.24 4.92
C LYS A 5 -14.45 -21.76 4.50
N PRO A 6 -14.60 -20.82 5.43
CA PRO A 6 -14.50 -19.40 5.11
C PRO A 6 -13.13 -19.13 4.51
N THR A 7 -13.10 -18.32 3.45
CA THR A 7 -11.88 -17.88 2.77
C THR A 7 -11.61 -16.47 3.24
N TRP A 8 -10.51 -16.23 3.95
CA TRP A 8 -10.24 -14.97 4.66
C TRP A 8 -10.53 -13.72 3.81
N TRP A 9 -10.00 -13.64 2.59
CA TRP A 9 -10.19 -12.49 1.69
C TRP A 9 -11.63 -12.24 1.20
N LYS A 10 -12.58 -13.16 1.39
CA LYS A 10 -13.96 -12.99 0.88
C LYS A 10 -14.81 -12.08 1.76
N ASP A 11 -14.50 -12.01 3.05
CA ASP A 11 -15.27 -11.27 4.03
C ASP A 11 -14.49 -10.08 4.62
N ASP A 12 -13.22 -9.92 4.23
CA ASP A 12 -12.29 -8.90 4.71
C ASP A 12 -12.46 -7.54 3.98
N VAL A 13 -12.18 -6.46 4.69
CA VAL A 13 -12.20 -5.09 4.15
C VAL A 13 -10.81 -4.68 3.65
N VAL A 14 -10.73 -4.30 2.37
CA VAL A 14 -9.50 -3.86 1.72
C VAL A 14 -9.39 -2.34 1.73
N TYR A 15 -8.24 -1.82 2.16
CA TYR A 15 -7.87 -0.41 2.03
C TYR A 15 -6.74 -0.27 1.02
N GLN A 16 -7.02 0.42 -0.09
CA GLN A 16 -6.00 0.71 -1.09
C GLN A 16 -5.26 2.00 -0.73
N ILE A 17 -3.94 1.93 -0.71
CA ILE A 17 -3.06 3.09 -0.51
C ILE A 17 -2.40 3.44 -1.83
N TYR A 18 -2.38 4.74 -2.14
CA TYR A 18 -1.55 5.31 -3.19
C TYR A 18 -0.31 5.94 -2.54
N PRO A 19 0.87 5.27 -2.55
CA PRO A 19 2.01 5.63 -1.69
C PRO A 19 2.42 7.10 -1.79
N ALA A 20 2.59 7.59 -3.03
CA ALA A 20 3.06 8.95 -3.31
C ALA A 20 2.18 10.07 -2.72
N SER A 21 0.93 9.80 -2.34
CA SER A 21 -0.01 10.82 -1.82
C SER A 21 -0.56 10.50 -0.43
N PHE A 22 -0.12 9.42 0.21
CA PHE A 22 -0.69 9.01 1.49
C PHE A 22 -0.09 9.77 2.68
N LYS A 23 1.23 9.63 2.88
CA LYS A 23 1.93 10.34 3.96
C LYS A 23 3.42 10.45 3.65
N ASP A 24 3.89 11.68 3.56
CA ASP A 24 5.31 12.05 3.54
C ASP A 24 5.88 12.01 4.98
N SER A 25 7.04 11.39 5.18
CA SER A 25 7.77 11.31 6.45
C SER A 25 9.08 12.10 6.52
N ASN A 26 9.60 12.60 5.39
CA ASN A 26 10.91 13.26 5.29
C ASN A 26 10.83 14.73 4.81
N ASN A 27 9.64 15.22 4.46
CA ASN A 27 9.32 16.56 3.95
C ASN A 27 9.84 16.86 2.53
N ASP A 28 9.99 15.85 1.67
CA ASP A 28 10.31 16.05 0.26
C ASP A 28 9.07 16.31 -0.64
N GLY A 29 7.86 16.16 -0.09
CA GLY A 29 6.60 16.35 -0.78
C GLY A 29 6.00 15.08 -1.42
N GLN A 30 6.66 13.93 -1.30
CA GLN A 30 6.20 12.63 -1.77
C GLN A 30 5.92 11.70 -0.58
N GLY A 31 4.83 10.95 -0.68
CA GLY A 31 4.53 9.91 0.32
C GLY A 31 5.46 8.71 0.19
N ASP A 32 5.83 8.13 1.33
CA ASP A 32 6.85 7.07 1.41
C ASP A 32 6.42 5.93 2.36
N ILE A 33 7.18 4.83 2.34
CA ILE A 33 6.87 3.63 3.14
C ILE A 33 6.91 3.94 4.65
N SER A 34 7.84 4.78 5.12
CA SER A 34 7.93 5.15 6.54
C SER A 34 6.70 5.96 6.97
N GLY A 35 6.19 6.81 6.08
CA GLY A 35 4.94 7.54 6.25
C GLY A 35 3.74 6.59 6.34
N ILE A 36 3.67 5.56 5.50
CA ILE A 36 2.65 4.51 5.59
C ILE A 36 2.72 3.78 6.93
N VAL A 37 3.93 3.33 7.33
CA VAL A 37 4.16 2.62 8.59
C VAL A 37 3.70 3.46 9.79
N SER A 38 3.93 4.77 9.77
CA SER A 38 3.49 5.70 10.84
C SER A 38 1.97 5.81 11.01
N LYS A 39 1.19 5.28 10.06
CA LYS A 39 -0.28 5.31 10.04
C LYS A 39 -0.92 3.93 10.14
N ILE A 40 -0.14 2.87 10.40
CA ILE A 40 -0.69 1.52 10.56
C ILE A 40 -1.74 1.46 11.67
N ASP A 41 -1.52 2.12 12.80
CA ASP A 41 -2.51 2.16 13.89
C ASP A 41 -3.81 2.84 13.45
N TYR A 42 -3.74 3.91 12.66
CA TYR A 42 -4.93 4.55 12.08
C TYR A 42 -5.71 3.60 11.15
N ILE A 43 -5.00 2.85 10.30
CA ILE A 43 -5.62 1.88 9.38
C ILE A 43 -6.28 0.75 10.17
N LYS A 44 -5.64 0.29 11.23
CA LYS A 44 -6.18 -0.74 12.12
C LYS A 44 -7.40 -0.25 12.89
N ASP A 45 -7.35 0.96 13.44
CA ASP A 45 -8.47 1.57 14.19
C ASP A 45 -9.70 1.81 13.30
N LEU A 46 -9.48 2.02 11.99
CA LEU A 46 -10.56 2.10 11.00
C LEU A 46 -11.27 0.74 10.77
N GLY A 47 -10.68 -0.38 11.19
CA GLY A 47 -11.22 -1.73 11.03
C GLY A 47 -10.87 -2.38 9.69
N ILE A 48 -9.70 -2.06 9.13
CA ILE A 48 -9.21 -2.63 7.88
C ILE A 48 -8.46 -3.95 8.13
N ASP A 49 -8.75 -4.96 7.31
CA ASP A 49 -8.12 -6.28 7.38
C ASP A 49 -6.92 -6.40 6.42
N ILE A 50 -7.03 -5.80 5.23
CA ILE A 50 -6.05 -5.93 4.14
C ILE A 50 -5.63 -4.56 3.62
N VAL A 51 -4.32 -4.34 3.48
CA VAL A 51 -3.76 -3.18 2.78
C VAL A 51 -3.30 -3.60 1.40
N TRP A 52 -3.79 -2.91 0.36
CA TRP A 52 -3.28 -3.03 -1.00
C TRP A 52 -2.52 -1.76 -1.37
N LEU A 53 -1.22 -1.88 -1.66
CA LEU A 53 -0.43 -0.77 -2.16
C LEU A 53 -0.51 -0.70 -3.68
N SER A 54 -0.72 0.50 -4.21
CA SER A 54 -0.30 0.80 -5.59
C SER A 54 1.21 0.59 -5.75
N PRO A 55 1.75 0.54 -6.99
CA PRO A 55 3.16 0.19 -7.20
C PRO A 55 4.14 1.03 -6.36
N HIS A 56 5.12 0.34 -5.78
CA HIS A 56 6.16 0.90 -4.90
C HIS A 56 7.56 0.41 -5.29
N TYR A 57 7.68 -0.12 -6.51
CA TYR A 57 8.92 -0.62 -7.09
C TYR A 57 9.66 0.50 -7.80
N ASP A 58 10.95 0.29 -8.07
CA ASP A 58 11.76 1.22 -8.84
C ASP A 58 11.12 1.50 -10.22
N SER A 59 10.97 2.80 -10.55
CA SER A 59 10.21 3.27 -11.71
C SER A 59 10.68 4.68 -12.11
N PRO A 60 10.69 5.03 -13.42
CA PRO A 60 10.92 6.39 -13.88
C PRO A 60 9.70 7.33 -13.70
N GLN A 61 8.58 6.81 -13.17
CA GLN A 61 7.40 7.57 -12.76
C GLN A 61 6.61 8.20 -13.92
N TYR A 62 6.70 7.69 -15.15
CA TYR A 62 5.88 8.20 -16.26
C TYR A 62 4.40 7.86 -16.10
N ASP A 63 4.10 6.75 -15.41
CA ASP A 63 2.75 6.32 -15.01
C ASP A 63 2.70 6.08 -13.50
N MET A 64 3.36 6.96 -12.73
CA MET A 64 3.35 6.97 -11.26
C MET A 64 3.58 5.58 -10.63
N GLY A 65 4.59 4.87 -11.11
CA GLY A 65 5.02 3.58 -10.58
C GLY A 65 4.48 2.37 -11.34
N TYR A 66 3.49 2.51 -12.22
CA TYR A 66 3.00 1.38 -13.04
C TYR A 66 3.98 1.00 -14.18
N ASP A 67 4.85 1.92 -14.58
CA ASP A 67 5.98 1.70 -15.47
C ASP A 67 7.22 1.23 -14.69
N ILE A 68 7.24 -0.06 -14.32
CA ILE A 68 8.27 -0.63 -13.44
C ILE A 68 9.59 -0.85 -14.18
N ARG A 69 10.70 -0.36 -13.61
CA ARG A 69 12.08 -0.58 -14.08
C ARG A 69 12.70 -1.84 -13.49
N ASP A 70 12.48 -2.09 -12.20
CA ASP A 70 12.99 -3.27 -11.49
C ASP A 70 11.95 -3.73 -10.45
N TYR A 71 11.42 -4.95 -10.63
CA TYR A 71 10.42 -5.54 -9.75
C TYR A 71 10.99 -6.01 -8.40
N GLU A 72 12.31 -6.12 -8.26
CA GLU A 72 12.99 -6.57 -7.05
C GLU A 72 13.57 -5.40 -6.23
N SER A 73 13.47 -4.17 -6.75
CA SER A 73 13.93 -2.95 -6.09
C SER A 73 12.76 -2.05 -5.68
N VAL A 74 12.85 -1.45 -4.50
CA VAL A 74 11.87 -0.50 -3.98
C VAL A 74 12.21 0.90 -4.47
N TYR A 75 11.20 1.71 -4.82
CA TYR A 75 11.43 3.12 -5.19
C TYR A 75 12.04 3.89 -4.00
N ALA A 76 13.12 4.62 -4.28
CA ALA A 76 13.82 5.38 -3.25
C ALA A 76 12.98 6.58 -2.78
N PRO A 77 13.05 6.94 -1.48
CA PRO A 77 12.57 8.24 -1.00
C PRO A 77 13.43 9.37 -1.58
#